data_AF-A0A7V0Y0X2-F1
#
_entry.id   AF-A0A7V0Y0X2-F1
#
_cell.length_a   1.000
_cell.length_b   1.000
_cell.length_c   1.000
_cell.angle_alpha   90.00
_cell.angle_beta   90.00
_cell.angle_gamma   90.00
#
_symmetry.space_group_name_H-M   'P 1'
#
loop_
_entity.id
_entity.type
_entity.pdbx_description
1 polymer ?
#
loop_
_entity_poly.entity_id
_entity_poly.type
_entity_poly.pdbx_seq_one_letter_code
_entity_poly.pdbx_strand_id
1 'polypeptide(L)'
;MITIKNMVMIGATEKHAGKTTFTTKLIKKLKNKYPGNIFVGIKITILREGLHNVNGFSVTEEKYPEKLKDTAKMFKAGADKVLWLRSDEYNIEKGIEALLNE
;
A
#
# COMPACT_ATOMS: atom_id res chain seq x y z
N MET A 1 -5.87 2.79 -17.87
CA MET A 1 -6.04 3.55 -16.61
C MET A 1 -6.82 2.67 -15.65
N ILE A 2 -6.22 2.25 -14.53
CA ILE A 2 -6.90 1.41 -13.53
C ILE A 2 -7.98 2.26 -12.85
N THR A 3 -9.21 1.75 -12.84
CA THR A 3 -10.36 2.42 -12.21
C THR A 3 -10.91 1.54 -11.11
N ILE A 4 -10.78 2.00 -9.86
CA ILE A 4 -11.31 1.29 -8.69
C ILE A 4 -12.20 2.26 -7.93
N LYS A 5 -13.46 1.86 -7.73
CA LYS A 5 -14.41 2.64 -6.94
C LYS A 5 -13.86 2.80 -5.52
N ASN A 6 -14.00 3.99 -4.96
CA ASN A 6 -13.58 4.31 -3.59
C ASN A 6 -12.07 4.19 -3.32
N MET A 7 -11.24 4.26 -4.38
CA MET A 7 -9.79 4.33 -4.23
C MET A 7 -9.33 5.76 -3.93
N VAL A 8 -8.42 5.89 -2.97
CA VAL A 8 -7.69 7.13 -2.69
C VAL A 8 -6.20 6.86 -2.90
N MET A 9 -5.58 7.59 -3.83
CA MET A 9 -4.15 7.48 -4.09
C MET A 9 -3.38 8.62 -3.39
N ILE A 10 -2.35 8.25 -2.63
CA ILE A 10 -1.54 9.20 -1.84
C ILE A 10 -0.09 9.13 -2.33
N GLY A 11 0.32 10.16 -3.09
CA GLY A 11 1.68 10.34 -3.58
C GLY A 11 2.29 11.65 -3.07
N ALA A 12 3.62 11.73 -3.05
CA ALA A 12 4.37 12.96 -2.76
C ALA A 12 5.80 12.82 -3.29
N THR A 13 6.41 13.94 -3.65
CA THR A 13 7.69 14.05 -4.36
C THR A 13 8.91 13.62 -3.54
N GLU A 14 8.84 13.68 -2.21
CA GLU A 14 9.99 13.40 -1.33
C GLU A 14 9.71 12.33 -0.27
N LYS A 15 10.77 11.71 0.26
CA LYS A 15 10.65 10.85 1.46
C LYS A 15 10.27 11.71 2.67
N HIS A 16 9.58 11.12 3.65
CA HIS A 16 9.19 11.79 4.89
C HIS A 16 8.26 13.02 4.78
N ALA A 17 7.67 13.33 3.61
CA ALA A 17 6.60 14.32 3.42
C ALA A 17 5.28 14.04 4.18
N GLY A 18 5.29 13.15 5.18
CA GLY A 18 4.09 12.82 5.96
C GLY A 18 3.10 11.88 5.28
N LYS A 19 3.40 11.32 4.09
CA LYS A 19 2.51 10.36 3.38
C LYS A 19 1.97 9.27 4.28
N THR A 20 2.86 8.54 4.96
CA THR A 20 2.47 7.45 5.85
C THR A 20 1.61 7.97 7.01
N THR A 21 1.98 9.10 7.60
CA THR A 21 1.22 9.74 8.70
C THR A 21 -0.18 10.17 8.27
N PHE A 22 -0.31 10.75 7.07
CA PHE A 22 -1.60 11.13 6.51
C PHE A 22 -2.45 9.87 6.24
N THR A 23 -1.85 8.86 5.62
CA THR A 23 -2.52 7.58 5.30
C THR A 23 -3.06 6.91 6.56
N THR A 24 -2.26 6.80 7.63
CA THR A 24 -2.71 6.16 8.87
C THR A 24 -3.81 6.95 9.57
N LYS A 25 -3.72 8.29 9.60
CA LYS A 25 -4.79 9.15 10.15
C LYS A 25 -6.08 9.03 9.33
N LEU A 26 -5.97 8.93 8.00
CA LEU A 26 -7.12 8.77 7.12
C LEU A 26 -7.81 7.42 7.34
N ILE A 27 -7.04 6.31 7.37
CA ILE A 27 -7.57 4.98 7.66
C ILE A 27 -8.34 4.99 8.98
N LYS A 28 -7.71 5.48 10.07
CA LYS A 28 -8.34 5.56 11.39
C LYS A 28 -9.63 6.38 11.37
N LYS A 29 -9.60 7.56 10.71
CA LYS A 29 -10.78 8.43 10.60
C LYS A 29 -11.92 7.75 9.86
N LEU A 30 -11.63 7.08 8.73
CA LEU A 30 -12.65 6.43 7.91
C LEU A 30 -13.20 5.16 8.57
N LYS A 31 -12.35 4.36 9.22
CA LYS A 31 -12.77 3.18 9.98
C LYS A 31 -13.73 3.55 11.11
N ASN A 32 -13.45 4.66 11.81
CA ASN A 32 -14.33 5.19 12.85
C ASN A 32 -15.64 5.75 12.28
N LYS A 33 -15.59 6.41 11.12
CA LYS A 33 -16.77 7.01 10.49
C LYS A 33 -17.71 5.97 9.86
N TYR A 34 -17.15 4.90 9.32
CA TYR A 34 -17.88 3.85 8.62
C TYR A 34 -17.54 2.48 9.24
N PRO A 35 -18.02 2.22 10.48
CA PRO A 35 -17.78 0.94 11.13
C PRO A 35 -18.39 -0.20 10.31
N GLY A 36 -17.71 -1.36 10.29
CA GLY A 36 -18.13 -2.53 9.52
C GLY A 36 -17.63 -2.57 8.06
N ASN A 37 -17.21 -1.44 7.49
CA ASN A 37 -16.58 -1.44 6.16
C ASN A 37 -15.17 -2.05 6.20
N ILE A 38 -14.79 -2.71 5.10
CA ILE A 38 -13.45 -3.24 4.87
C ILE A 38 -12.57 -2.14 4.27
N PHE A 39 -11.41 -1.92 4.86
CA PHE A 39 -10.39 -0.98 4.40
C PHE A 39 -9.11 -1.74 4.05
N VAL A 40 -8.72 -1.67 2.79
CA VAL A 40 -7.49 -2.27 2.29
C VAL A 40 -6.41 -1.20 2.16
N GLY A 41 -5.31 -1.35 2.89
CA GLY A 41 -4.12 -0.51 2.73
C GLY A 41 -3.22 -1.08 1.64
N ILE A 42 -2.78 -0.26 0.69
CA ILE A 42 -1.85 -0.69 -0.36
C ILE A 42 -0.61 0.19 -0.31
N LYS A 43 0.55 -0.44 -0.23
CA LYS A 43 1.84 0.19 -0.52
C LYS A 43 2.33 -0.28 -1.89
N ILE A 44 2.75 0.67 -2.72
CA ILE A 44 3.46 0.38 -3.98
C ILE A 44 4.88 0.91 -3.85
N THR A 45 5.87 0.14 -4.26
CA THR A 45 7.27 0.55 -4.33
C THR A 45 7.84 0.16 -5.67
N ILE A 46 8.18 1.17 -6.48
CA ILE A 46 8.89 0.97 -7.74
C ILE A 46 10.37 0.88 -7.43
N LEU A 47 10.99 -0.23 -7.84
CA LEU A 47 12.41 -0.49 -7.73
C LEU A 47 13.06 -0.05 -9.04
N ARG A 48 13.94 0.96 -8.97
CA ARG A 48 14.77 1.36 -10.11
C ARG A 48 16.06 0.55 -10.10
N GLU A 49 16.68 0.40 -11.27
CA GLU A 49 17.89 -0.40 -11.47
C GLU A 49 18.98 -0.10 -10.41
N GLY A 50 19.63 -1.16 -9.94
CA GLY A 50 20.76 -1.09 -9.00
C GLY A 50 20.43 -1.18 -7.51
N LEU A 51 19.14 -1.24 -7.11
CA LEU A 51 18.79 -1.21 -5.69
C LEU A 51 18.27 -2.54 -5.09
N HIS A 52 17.58 -3.43 -5.81
CA HIS A 52 17.11 -4.71 -5.23
C HIS A 52 16.80 -5.79 -6.30
N ASN A 53 17.04 -7.07 -5.98
CA ASN A 53 16.80 -8.26 -6.81
C ASN A 53 15.30 -8.61 -6.94
N VAL A 54 14.48 -7.78 -7.58
CA VAL A 54 13.15 -8.21 -8.02
C VAL A 54 13.14 -8.19 -9.55
N ASN A 55 13.26 -9.36 -10.16
CA ASN A 55 12.96 -9.53 -11.59
C ASN A 55 11.44 -9.59 -11.73
N GLY A 56 10.81 -8.51 -12.18
CA GLY A 56 9.36 -8.40 -12.29
C GLY A 56 8.72 -7.74 -11.08
N PHE A 57 7.86 -8.48 -10.38
CA PHE A 57 7.08 -7.96 -9.25
C PHE A 57 6.88 -8.99 -8.15
N SER A 58 6.50 -8.51 -6.96
CA SER A 58 6.05 -9.33 -5.84
C SER A 58 4.93 -8.62 -5.09
N VAL A 59 3.88 -9.35 -4.75
CA VAL A 59 2.80 -8.92 -3.87
C VAL A 59 2.94 -9.69 -2.56
N THR A 60 2.88 -8.98 -1.44
CA THR A 60 2.92 -9.61 -0.11
C THR A 60 1.90 -8.96 0.80
N GLU A 61 1.27 -9.75 1.67
CA GLU A 61 0.42 -9.26 2.74
C GLU A 61 1.21 -9.01 4.02
N GLU A 62 0.94 -7.90 4.71
CA GLU A 62 1.48 -7.63 6.03
C GLU A 62 0.73 -8.46 7.08
N LYS A 63 1.47 -9.38 7.71
CA LYS A 63 0.95 -10.24 8.80
C LYS A 63 1.45 -9.82 10.19
N TYR A 64 2.38 -8.86 10.25
CA TYR A 64 3.16 -8.56 11.46
C TYR A 64 3.07 -7.07 11.82
N PRO A 65 2.00 -6.63 12.49
CA PRO A 65 1.74 -5.22 12.79
C PRO A 65 2.77 -4.59 13.73
N GLU A 66 3.52 -5.38 14.50
CA GLU A 66 4.53 -4.92 15.45
C GLU A 66 5.72 -4.18 14.80
N LYS A 67 5.97 -4.37 13.50
CA LYS A 67 7.11 -3.75 12.80
C LYS A 67 6.95 -2.22 12.65
N LEU A 68 8.09 -1.52 12.43
CA LEU A 68 8.13 -0.06 12.20
C LEU A 68 7.91 0.35 10.72
N LYS A 69 7.62 -0.60 9.84
CA LYS A 69 7.40 -0.37 8.40
C LYS A 69 6.10 0.39 8.14
N ASP A 70 6.00 1.06 7.00
CA ASP A 70 4.78 1.78 6.60
C ASP A 70 3.54 0.88 6.55
N THR A 71 3.71 -0.36 6.06
CA THR A 71 2.65 -1.39 5.98
C THR A 71 2.12 -1.76 7.37
N ALA A 72 3.02 -2.02 8.31
CA ALA A 72 2.66 -2.28 9.70
C ALA A 72 1.96 -1.08 10.37
N LYS A 73 2.36 0.16 10.05
CA LYS A 73 1.68 1.38 10.50
C LYS A 73 0.25 1.48 9.95
N MET A 74 0.02 1.15 8.68
CA MET A 74 -1.32 1.10 8.08
C MET A 74 -2.19 0.04 8.76
N PHE A 75 -1.64 -1.14 9.02
CA PHE A 75 -2.35 -2.21 9.72
C PHE A 75 -2.77 -1.76 11.14
N LYS A 76 -1.81 -1.24 11.92
CA LYS A 76 -2.07 -0.65 13.25
C LYS A 76 -3.09 0.49 13.25
N ALA A 77 -3.27 1.19 12.12
CA ALA A 77 -4.25 2.25 11.99
C ALA A 77 -5.70 1.73 11.84
N GLY A 78 -5.88 0.42 11.65
CA GLY A 78 -7.19 -0.23 11.54
C GLY A 78 -7.57 -0.67 10.12
N ALA A 79 -6.60 -0.77 9.19
CA ALA A 79 -6.84 -1.44 7.92
C ALA A 79 -7.05 -2.94 8.15
N ASP A 80 -8.03 -3.54 7.47
CA ASP A 80 -8.38 -4.96 7.62
C ASP A 80 -7.41 -5.87 6.86
N LYS A 81 -6.90 -5.40 5.73
CA LYS A 81 -5.87 -6.06 4.92
C LYS A 81 -4.84 -5.02 4.49
N VAL A 82 -3.56 -5.40 4.49
CA VAL A 82 -2.50 -4.51 3.98
C VAL A 82 -1.62 -5.26 3.00
N LEU A 83 -1.62 -4.80 1.75
CA LEU A 83 -0.86 -5.36 0.65
C LEU A 83 0.34 -4.47 0.31
N TRP A 84 1.45 -5.09 -0.07
CA TRP A 84 2.64 -4.41 -0.56
C TRP A 84 3.07 -4.99 -1.90
N LEU A 85 2.92 -4.17 -2.95
CA LEU A 85 3.48 -4.41 -4.26
C LEU A 85 4.88 -3.80 -4.35
N ARG A 86 5.86 -4.64 -4.68
CA ARG A 86 7.19 -4.23 -5.10
C ARG A 86 7.35 -4.65 -6.55
N SER A 87 7.68 -3.73 -7.44
CA SER A 87 7.81 -4.00 -8.87
C SER A 87 8.94 -3.19 -9.46
N ASP A 88 9.58 -3.70 -10.51
CA ASP A 88 10.30 -2.84 -11.45
C ASP A 88 9.32 -1.97 -12.25
N GLU A 89 9.85 -1.00 -12.99
CA GLU A 89 9.07 -0.06 -13.79
C GLU A 89 8.42 -0.70 -15.03
N TYR A 90 8.94 -1.84 -15.50
CA TYR A 90 8.47 -2.54 -16.69
C TYR A 90 7.30 -3.49 -16.39
N ASN A 91 7.15 -3.92 -15.14
CA ASN A 91 6.15 -4.91 -14.72
C ASN A 91 5.09 -4.34 -13.78
N ILE A 92 5.06 -3.02 -13.57
CA ILE A 92 4.12 -2.39 -12.64
C ILE A 92 2.65 -2.66 -12.99
N GLU A 93 2.31 -2.68 -14.27
CA GLU A 93 0.94 -2.96 -14.72
C GLU A 93 0.52 -4.38 -14.31
N LYS A 94 1.32 -5.39 -14.66
CA LYS A 94 1.11 -6.79 -14.26
C LYS A 94 1.08 -6.94 -12.73
N GLY A 95 1.94 -6.21 -12.03
CA GLY A 95 1.99 -6.21 -10.58
C GLY A 95 0.73 -5.65 -9.93
N ILE A 96 0.14 -4.60 -10.52
CA ILE A 96 -1.14 -4.07 -10.05
C ILE A 96 -2.26 -5.05 -10.36
N GLU A 97 -2.32 -5.63 -11.56
CA GLU A 97 -3.31 -6.66 -11.90
C GLU A 97 -3.27 -7.83 -10.92
N ALA A 98 -2.09 -8.34 -10.60
CA ALA A 98 -1.92 -9.39 -9.61
C ALA A 98 -2.41 -8.96 -8.22
N LEU A 99 -2.10 -7.73 -7.80
CA LEU A 99 -2.56 -7.19 -6.51
C LEU A 99 -4.08 -7.08 -6.41
N LEU A 100 -4.78 -6.82 -7.52
CA LEU A 100 -6.24 -6.68 -7.54
C LEU A 100 -6.98 -8.01 -7.52
N ASN A 101 -6.29 -9.12 -7.75
CA ASN A 101 -6.84 -10.48 -7.71
C ASN A 101 -6.61 -11.20 -6.37
N GLU A 102 -6.05 -10.52 -5.36
CA GLU A 102 -5.74 -11.04 -3.99
C GLU A 102 -6.84 -10.78 -2.95
#